data_AF-A0A402BRB8-F1
#
_entry.id   AF-A0A402BRB8-F1
#
_cell.length_a   1.000
_cell.length_b   1.000
_cell.length_c   1.000
_cell.angle_alpha   90.00
_cell.angle_beta   90.00
_cell.angle_gamma   90.00
#
_symmetry.space_group_name_H-M   'P 1'
#
loop_
_entity.id
_entity.type
_entity.pdbx_description
1 polymer ?
#
loop_
_entity_poly.entity_id
_entity_poly.type
_entity_poly.pdbx_seq_one_letter_code
_entity_poly.pdbx_strand_id
1 'polypeptide(L)'
;MEVQVIFKKSLQTVCLVLTVLFVFPGIAAAGNTVDSISVQIIPSDAALTPPARIAKRMSASVSTIGENVLLGHQVTEVMDKKSSYEKLVREVFDRILVGYSVKDVTISPGNVANIRVEVIPWGEVVNDVLLEVDYGTSSPELIKLIKQDMGNVEEQINGVLIGLPIDAVEWAGGVSKSVIRELLASQLPEFRSNLEVIPGAQTVVKLSLLPQGATIQDVRISLRSQTIPNVLLLQARPKVTAVANSLTGLPAAFVDRHRDHFSSQLQATVAEQSIVKRYGLSVTPAIHAGTNTEVTMDVETNKYNISLEGYLDFGREHDSTSAKLHLGKYTSPKDEAFMELEFVPSTVSWRFMPGWGHQISQTTSAGFKYEINDKQETLWVKQSLGSNWQLRLERTPDEDLNELGIRYKIHEFLSAEYVFADKEKWLRLVGNL
;
A
#
# COMPACT_ATOMS: atom_id res chain seq x y z
N MET A 1 69.58 62.05 -53.24
CA MET A 1 68.24 61.66 -53.71
C MET A 1 67.26 61.99 -52.60
N GLU A 2 66.39 62.97 -52.63
CA GLU A 2 66.19 64.17 -53.43
C GLU A 2 65.26 65.04 -52.55
N VAL A 3 65.51 66.35 -52.55
CA VAL A 3 64.51 67.45 -52.43
C VAL A 3 63.58 67.41 -51.19
N GLN A 4 63.91 68.13 -50.12
CA GLN A 4 63.52 69.53 -49.89
C GLN A 4 62.01 69.80 -49.71
N VAL A 5 61.69 70.37 -48.54
CA VAL A 5 60.97 71.64 -48.37
C VAL A 5 59.53 71.69 -48.87
N ILE A 6 58.58 71.85 -47.94
CA ILE A 6 57.66 72.99 -47.84
C ILE A 6 57.07 72.93 -46.41
N PHE A 7 57.58 73.73 -45.48
CA PHE A 7 56.98 75.01 -45.08
C PHE A 7 55.48 74.87 -44.75
N LYS A 8 55.12 74.75 -43.47
CA LYS A 8 54.91 75.91 -42.58
C LYS A 8 53.77 76.80 -43.10
N LYS A 9 52.67 76.76 -42.33
CA LYS A 9 51.58 77.75 -42.25
C LYS A 9 50.64 77.85 -43.45
N SER A 10 49.54 77.12 -43.32
CA SER A 10 48.17 77.59 -43.56
C SER A 10 47.33 76.36 -43.28
N LEU A 11 46.57 76.23 -42.19
CA LEU A 11 45.39 77.05 -41.96
C LEU A 11 44.89 76.65 -40.56
N GLN A 12 45.01 77.57 -39.59
CA GLN A 12 44.04 77.66 -38.51
C GLN A 12 42.65 77.63 -39.14
N THR A 13 41.68 76.98 -38.51
CA THR A 13 40.31 76.70 -39.02
C THR A 13 40.20 75.50 -39.94
N VAL A 14 40.29 74.29 -39.40
CA VAL A 14 39.18 73.31 -39.48
C VAL A 14 39.20 72.44 -38.21
N CYS A 15 38.12 72.56 -37.44
CA CYS A 15 37.59 71.57 -36.49
C CYS A 15 38.53 71.09 -35.36
N LEU A 16 38.53 71.66 -34.15
CA LEU A 16 37.35 71.88 -33.28
C LEU A 16 36.51 70.61 -32.99
N VAL A 17 37.00 69.39 -33.20
CA VAL A 17 36.22 68.15 -32.93
C VAL A 17 36.95 67.05 -32.14
N LEU A 18 38.22 67.22 -31.73
CA LEU A 18 38.90 66.19 -30.91
C LEU A 18 39.31 66.67 -29.49
N THR A 19 38.48 67.51 -28.89
CA THR A 19 38.64 67.95 -27.49
C THR A 19 37.33 67.84 -26.71
N VAL A 20 36.60 66.74 -26.92
CA VAL A 20 35.45 66.33 -26.10
C VAL A 20 35.59 64.83 -25.87
N LEU A 21 36.15 64.44 -24.72
CA LEU A 21 35.94 63.16 -24.01
C LEU A 21 37.08 62.90 -23.01
N PHE A 22 37.25 63.80 -22.05
CA PHE A 22 37.83 63.46 -20.74
C PHE A 22 37.27 64.42 -19.69
N VAL A 23 35.94 64.50 -19.62
CA VAL A 23 35.24 64.87 -18.40
C VAL A 23 34.84 63.55 -17.78
N PHE A 24 35.54 63.16 -16.72
CA PHE A 24 35.10 62.11 -15.81
C PHE A 24 33.61 62.37 -15.49
N PRO A 25 32.67 61.47 -15.81
CA PRO A 25 31.51 61.39 -14.96
C PRO A 25 32.06 60.94 -13.61
N GLY A 26 31.79 61.71 -12.56
CA GLY A 26 32.00 61.19 -11.21
C GLY A 26 31.39 59.81 -11.17
N ILE A 27 32.20 58.80 -10.85
CA ILE A 27 31.68 57.51 -10.46
C ILE A 27 30.84 57.82 -9.23
N ALA A 28 29.54 58.00 -9.44
CA ALA A 28 28.58 57.79 -8.38
C ALA A 28 28.90 56.40 -7.88
N ALA A 29 29.33 56.32 -6.61
CA ALA A 29 29.51 55.05 -5.93
C ALA A 29 28.30 54.18 -6.29
N ALA A 30 28.55 52.99 -6.85
CA ALA A 30 27.48 52.01 -7.04
C ALA A 30 26.87 51.79 -5.66
N GLY A 31 25.71 52.40 -5.41
CA GLY A 31 25.05 52.29 -4.14
C GLY A 31 24.69 50.83 -3.95
N ASN A 32 25.16 50.20 -2.87
CA ASN A 32 24.73 48.85 -2.53
C ASN A 32 23.21 48.84 -2.53
N THR A 33 22.60 48.00 -3.38
CA THR A 33 21.16 47.76 -3.41
C THR A 33 20.82 46.59 -2.50
N VAL A 34 19.57 46.51 -2.07
CA VAL A 34 19.05 45.31 -1.41
C VAL A 34 18.75 44.26 -2.48
N ASP A 35 19.49 43.16 -2.46
CA ASP A 35 19.42 42.09 -3.47
C ASP A 35 18.61 40.88 -2.98
N SER A 36 18.49 40.70 -1.66
CA SER A 36 17.73 39.62 -1.05
C SER A 36 17.30 39.95 0.39
N ILE A 37 16.33 39.20 0.92
CA ILE A 37 15.77 39.42 2.26
C ILE A 37 15.79 38.12 3.06
N SER A 38 16.11 38.24 4.35
CA SER A 38 16.01 37.16 5.33
C SER A 38 15.12 37.61 6.48
N VAL A 39 14.16 36.77 6.87
CA VAL A 39 13.22 37.08 7.95
C VAL A 39 13.40 36.08 9.09
N GLN A 40 13.39 36.59 10.33
CA GLN A 40 13.37 35.79 11.55
C GLN A 40 12.19 36.22 12.43
N ILE A 41 11.33 35.26 12.77
CA ILE A 41 10.26 35.44 13.76
C ILE A 41 10.80 35.04 15.12
N ILE A 42 10.77 35.97 16.08
CA ILE A 42 11.30 35.78 17.43
C ILE A 42 10.12 35.88 18.41
N PRO A 43 9.87 34.87 19.26
CA PRO A 43 8.88 34.99 20.31
C PRO A 43 9.41 35.91 21.42
N SER A 44 8.55 36.79 21.96
CA SER A 44 8.94 37.61 23.11
C SER A 44 9.13 36.81 24.40
N ASP A 45 8.44 35.68 24.52
CA ASP A 45 8.57 34.73 25.63
C ASP A 45 8.84 33.34 25.04
N ALA A 46 9.91 32.68 25.48
CA ALA A 46 10.28 31.35 25.03
C ALA A 46 9.18 30.32 25.30
N ALA A 47 8.35 30.52 26.33
CA ALA A 47 7.21 29.65 26.65
C ALA A 47 6.04 29.78 25.66
N LEU A 48 5.97 30.87 24.88
CA LEU A 48 4.89 31.19 23.95
C LEU A 48 5.37 31.18 22.49
N THR A 49 6.27 30.24 22.19
CA THR A 49 6.86 30.10 20.85
C THR A 49 5.81 29.61 19.85
N PRO A 50 5.58 30.32 18.72
CA PRO A 50 4.69 29.84 17.68
C PRO A 50 5.17 28.50 17.12
N PRO A 51 4.27 27.56 16.79
CA PRO A 51 4.66 26.31 16.14
C PRO A 51 5.50 26.55 14.88
N ALA A 52 6.53 25.73 14.67
CA ALA A 52 7.56 25.97 13.66
C ALA A 52 7.00 26.21 12.24
N ARG A 53 5.95 25.48 11.85
CA ARG A 53 5.29 25.64 10.54
C ARG A 53 4.52 26.96 10.42
N ILE A 54 3.93 27.42 11.51
CA ILE A 54 3.23 28.71 11.59
C ILE A 54 4.24 29.85 11.52
N ALA A 55 5.34 29.77 12.30
CA ALA A 55 6.45 30.72 12.22
C ALA A 55 7.04 30.80 10.81
N LYS A 56 7.20 29.66 10.11
CA LYS A 56 7.67 29.62 8.72
C LYS A 56 6.71 30.34 7.76
N ARG A 57 5.38 30.16 7.93
CA ARG A 57 4.38 30.89 7.13
C ARG A 57 4.40 32.39 7.41
N MET A 58 4.49 32.78 8.68
CA MET A 58 4.63 34.19 9.08
C MET A 58 5.88 34.81 8.43
N SER A 59 7.01 34.10 8.49
CA SER A 59 8.27 34.51 7.85
C SER A 59 8.11 34.69 6.34
N ALA A 60 7.40 33.80 5.65
CA ALA A 60 7.15 33.91 4.21
C ALA A 60 6.27 35.12 3.86
N SER A 61 5.24 35.39 4.68
CA SER A 61 4.40 36.59 4.52
C SER A 61 5.21 37.88 4.66
N VAL A 62 6.09 37.97 5.67
CA VAL A 62 6.98 39.13 5.86
C VAL A 62 8.00 39.21 4.74
N SER A 63 8.55 38.09 4.28
CA SER A 63 9.50 38.09 3.16
C SER A 63 8.87 38.71 1.92
N THR A 64 7.64 38.31 1.59
CA THR A 64 6.90 38.86 0.44
C THR A 64 6.66 40.37 0.57
N ILE A 65 6.35 40.85 1.78
CA ILE A 65 6.18 42.29 2.04
C ILE A 65 7.52 43.00 1.92
N GLY A 66 8.57 42.47 2.55
CA GLY A 66 9.92 43.00 2.47
C GLY A 66 10.40 43.06 1.02
N GLU A 67 10.12 42.03 0.22
CA GLU A 67 10.52 41.94 -1.18
C GLU A 67 9.87 43.05 -1.99
N ASN A 68 8.56 43.24 -1.84
CA ASN A 68 7.85 44.31 -2.53
C ASN A 68 8.26 45.72 -2.08
N VAL A 69 8.77 45.87 -0.86
CA VAL A 69 9.00 47.18 -0.23
C VAL A 69 10.49 47.59 -0.25
N LEU A 70 11.41 46.63 -0.23
CA LEU A 70 12.84 46.87 -0.02
C LEU A 70 13.70 46.43 -1.21
N LEU A 71 13.29 45.45 -2.03
CA LEU A 71 14.13 45.00 -3.17
C LEU A 71 14.38 46.15 -4.15
N GLY A 72 15.62 46.24 -4.62
CA GLY A 72 16.02 47.23 -5.62
C GLY A 72 16.19 48.66 -5.10
N HIS A 73 15.82 48.93 -3.84
CA HIS A 73 16.14 50.21 -3.19
C HIS A 73 17.63 50.26 -2.77
N GLN A 74 18.19 51.47 -2.73
CA GLN A 74 19.55 51.68 -2.22
C GLN A 74 19.58 51.47 -0.71
N VAL A 75 20.60 50.77 -0.21
CA VAL A 75 20.78 50.47 1.23
C VAL A 75 20.80 51.76 2.06
N THR A 76 21.35 52.85 1.54
CA THR A 76 21.34 54.18 2.18
C THR A 76 19.94 54.77 2.29
N GLU A 77 19.11 54.66 1.25
CA GLU A 77 17.70 55.08 1.28
C GLU A 77 16.88 54.27 2.30
N VAL A 78 17.13 52.96 2.36
CA VAL A 78 16.49 52.06 3.33
C VAL A 78 16.93 52.37 4.76
N MET A 79 18.19 52.80 4.97
CA MET A 79 18.66 53.27 6.27
C MET A 79 17.97 54.57 6.70
N ASP A 80 17.85 55.54 5.79
CA ASP A 80 17.24 56.85 6.07
C ASP A 80 15.74 56.73 6.38
N LYS A 81 15.03 55.81 5.72
CA LYS A 81 13.59 55.56 5.89
C LYS A 81 13.28 54.35 6.78
N LYS A 82 14.27 53.79 7.48
CA LYS A 82 14.15 52.55 8.26
C LYS A 82 12.90 52.49 9.14
N SER A 83 12.66 53.53 9.93
CA SER A 83 11.51 53.59 10.84
C SER A 83 10.16 53.54 10.12
N SER A 84 10.08 54.13 8.92
CA SER A 84 8.87 54.10 8.09
C SER A 84 8.61 52.69 7.57
N TYR A 85 9.66 51.98 7.15
CA TYR A 85 9.54 50.60 6.68
C TYR A 85 9.19 49.63 7.82
N GLU A 86 9.80 49.79 8.99
CA GLU A 86 9.45 49.01 10.20
C GLU A 86 7.99 49.20 10.59
N LYS A 87 7.49 50.45 10.55
CA LYS A 87 6.08 50.74 10.82
C LYS A 87 5.14 50.12 9.78
N LEU A 88 5.52 50.15 8.50
CA LEU A 88 4.73 49.56 7.42
C LEU A 88 4.65 48.03 7.57
N VAL A 89 5.79 47.36 7.82
CA VAL A 89 5.82 45.92 8.08
C VAL A 89 4.94 45.56 9.28
N ARG A 90 5.01 46.36 10.36
CA ARG A 90 4.17 46.18 11.56
C ARG A 90 2.67 46.31 11.27
N GLU A 91 2.25 47.39 10.62
CA GLU A 91 0.84 47.65 10.29
C GLU A 91 0.24 46.56 9.38
N VAL A 92 1.04 46.05 8.44
CA VAL A 92 0.61 44.97 7.55
C VAL A 92 0.51 43.64 8.32
N PHE A 93 1.47 43.36 9.21
CA PHE A 93 1.48 42.12 9.99
C PHE A 93 0.32 42.04 10.99
N ASP A 94 0.04 43.13 11.72
CA ASP A 94 -1.08 43.23 12.67
C ASP A 94 -2.45 43.06 11.98
N ARG A 95 -2.56 43.42 10.69
CA ARG A 95 -3.80 43.23 9.91
C ARG A 95 -3.97 41.81 9.34
N ILE A 96 -2.87 41.10 9.08
CA ILE A 96 -2.91 39.80 8.38
C ILE A 96 -2.96 38.64 9.37
N LEU A 97 -2.31 38.76 10.53
CA LEU A 97 -2.08 37.63 11.44
C LEU A 97 -2.86 37.81 12.73
N VAL A 98 -4.18 37.64 12.60
CA VAL A 98 -5.12 37.67 13.74
C VAL A 98 -4.68 36.70 14.83
N GLY A 99 -4.66 37.15 16.09
CA GLY A 99 -4.20 36.36 17.24
C GLY A 99 -2.71 36.53 17.58
N TYR A 100 -1.91 37.21 16.75
CA TYR A 100 -0.56 37.62 17.12
C TYR A 100 -0.39 39.14 16.98
N SER A 101 0.30 39.74 17.95
CA SER A 101 0.65 41.16 17.92
C SER A 101 2.15 41.33 17.77
N VAL A 102 2.57 42.32 16.98
CA VAL A 102 3.99 42.62 16.79
C VAL A 102 4.49 43.59 17.88
N LYS A 103 5.38 43.10 18.72
CA LYS A 103 6.02 43.91 19.78
C LYS A 103 7.15 44.77 19.25
N ASP A 104 7.92 44.26 18.28
CA ASP A 104 8.96 45.05 17.63
C ASP A 104 9.29 44.53 16.23
N VAL A 105 9.75 45.43 15.35
CA VAL A 105 10.30 45.08 14.05
C VAL A 105 11.64 45.78 13.90
N THR A 106 12.71 45.01 13.73
CA THR A 106 14.03 45.55 13.46
C THR A 106 14.47 45.19 12.06
N ILE A 107 14.72 46.19 11.22
CA ILE A 107 15.33 46.00 9.90
C ILE A 107 16.83 46.33 10.00
N SER A 108 17.67 45.39 9.55
CA SER A 108 19.11 45.58 9.38
C SER A 108 19.43 45.63 7.88
N PRO A 109 19.58 46.83 7.29
CA PRO A 109 19.81 46.99 5.87
C PRO A 109 21.21 46.50 5.45
N GLY A 110 21.28 45.87 4.28
CA GLY A 110 22.50 45.39 3.64
C GLY A 110 22.15 44.75 2.30
N ASN A 111 23.13 44.20 1.57
CA ASN A 111 22.85 43.43 0.35
C ASN A 111 21.87 42.28 0.61
N VAL A 112 21.94 41.70 1.81
CA VAL A 112 20.88 40.87 2.40
C VAL A 112 20.23 41.68 3.53
N ALA A 113 19.00 42.14 3.33
CA ALA A 113 18.25 42.83 4.38
C ALA A 113 17.70 41.81 5.39
N ASN A 114 18.10 41.93 6.66
CA ASN A 114 17.61 41.06 7.72
C ASN A 114 16.46 41.74 8.48
N ILE A 115 15.28 41.13 8.48
CA ILE A 115 14.09 41.60 9.20
C ILE A 115 13.86 40.68 10.39
N ARG A 116 13.93 41.23 11.60
CA ARG A 116 13.55 40.53 12.83
C ARG A 116 12.19 41.03 13.28
N VAL A 117 11.25 40.12 13.49
CA VAL A 117 9.90 40.45 13.96
C VAL A 117 9.69 39.76 15.30
N GLU A 118 9.50 40.56 16.35
CA GLU A 118 9.19 40.07 17.69
C GLU A 118 7.67 39.96 17.84
N VAL A 119 7.16 38.74 18.06
CA VAL A 119 5.71 38.45 18.12
C VAL A 119 5.28 37.95 19.49
N ILE A 120 4.06 38.33 19.90
CA ILE A 120 3.36 37.82 21.07
C ILE A 120 1.98 37.30 20.69
N PRO A 121 1.54 36.15 21.22
CA PRO A 121 0.15 35.75 21.08
C PRO A 121 -0.75 36.74 21.83
N TRP A 122 -1.86 37.11 21.23
CA TRP A 122 -2.90 37.90 21.87
C TRP A 122 -3.99 36.96 22.38
N GLY A 123 -4.22 36.98 23.69
CA GLY A 123 -5.27 36.20 24.34
C GLY A 123 -4.77 34.85 24.84
N GLU A 124 -5.70 33.91 24.98
CA GLU A 124 -5.39 32.55 25.41
C GLU A 124 -4.78 31.73 24.27
N VAL A 125 -3.85 30.84 24.63
CA VAL A 125 -3.26 29.87 23.72
C VAL A 125 -3.83 28.48 23.96
N VAL A 126 -3.78 27.64 22.94
CA VAL A 126 -4.13 26.22 23.04
C VAL A 126 -3.14 25.52 23.96
N ASN A 127 -3.65 24.97 25.06
CA ASN A 127 -2.86 24.24 26.05
C ASN A 127 -2.97 22.72 25.89
N ASP A 128 -4.13 22.26 25.43
CA ASP A 128 -4.45 20.84 25.28
C ASP A 128 -5.21 20.58 23.98
N VAL A 129 -5.02 19.39 23.42
CA VAL A 129 -5.64 18.97 22.16
C VAL A 129 -6.24 17.59 22.34
N LEU A 130 -7.55 17.49 22.12
CA LEU A 130 -8.27 16.23 22.13
C LEU A 130 -8.49 15.75 20.69
N LEU A 131 -7.96 14.58 20.35
CA LEU A 131 -8.17 13.95 19.05
C LEU A 131 -9.34 12.97 19.10
N GLU A 132 -10.45 13.32 18.44
CA GLU A 132 -11.59 12.44 18.24
C GLU A 132 -11.53 11.84 16.83
N VAL A 133 -11.32 10.53 16.74
CA VAL A 133 -11.26 9.84 15.45
C VAL A 133 -12.55 9.06 15.20
N ASP A 134 -13.21 9.39 14.09
CA ASP A 134 -14.32 8.63 13.53
C ASP A 134 -13.79 7.60 12.53
N TYR A 135 -13.85 6.33 12.94
CA TYR A 135 -13.45 5.17 12.15
C TYR A 135 -14.60 4.60 11.28
N GLY A 136 -15.75 5.28 11.23
CA GLY A 136 -16.94 4.81 10.51
C GLY A 136 -17.44 3.47 11.02
N THR A 137 -17.77 2.56 10.11
CA THR A 137 -18.29 1.21 10.44
C THR A 137 -17.19 0.15 10.64
N SER A 138 -15.98 0.58 11.02
CA SER A 138 -14.83 -0.31 11.21
C SER A 138 -15.02 -1.22 12.43
N SER A 139 -14.57 -2.49 12.31
CA SER A 139 -14.58 -3.42 13.44
C SER A 139 -13.59 -2.99 14.55
N PRO A 140 -13.81 -3.39 15.82
CA PRO A 140 -12.88 -3.04 16.91
C PRO A 140 -11.43 -3.52 16.68
N GLU A 141 -11.26 -4.63 15.95
CA GLU A 141 -9.94 -5.16 15.59
C GLU A 141 -9.25 -4.28 14.55
N LEU A 142 -10.00 -3.86 13.52
CA LEU A 142 -9.49 -2.93 12.52
C LEU A 142 -9.10 -1.58 13.12
N ILE A 143 -9.87 -1.08 14.09
CA ILE A 143 -9.55 0.16 14.82
C ILE A 143 -8.19 0.03 15.52
N LYS A 144 -7.86 -1.14 16.10
CA LYS A 144 -6.53 -1.35 16.72
C LYS A 144 -5.41 -1.26 15.68
N LEU A 145 -5.62 -1.84 14.51
CA LEU A 145 -4.63 -1.83 13.43
C LEU A 145 -4.41 -0.40 12.88
N ILE A 146 -5.49 0.34 12.62
CA ILE A 146 -5.42 1.75 12.19
C ILE A 146 -4.72 2.59 13.26
N LYS A 147 -5.01 2.40 14.55
CA LYS A 147 -4.33 3.11 15.64
C LYS A 147 -2.83 2.81 15.69
N GLN A 148 -2.45 1.56 15.44
CA GLN A 148 -1.04 1.18 15.37
C GLN A 148 -0.32 1.88 14.21
N ASP A 149 -0.97 1.97 13.05
CA ASP A 149 -0.44 2.69 11.89
C ASP A 149 -0.38 4.21 12.09
N MET A 150 -1.33 4.78 12.84
CA MET A 150 -1.29 6.20 13.20
C MET A 150 -0.07 6.54 14.08
N GLY A 151 0.53 5.58 14.78
CA GLY A 151 1.76 5.78 15.52
C GLY A 151 1.71 7.00 16.45
N ASN A 152 2.60 7.97 16.21
CA ASN A 152 2.71 9.21 16.99
C ASN A 152 2.00 10.42 16.36
N VAL A 153 1.04 10.21 15.45
CA VAL A 153 0.31 11.31 14.79
C VAL A 153 -0.35 12.24 15.80
N GLU A 154 -0.86 11.74 16.92
CA GLU A 154 -1.44 12.57 17.99
C GLU A 154 -0.40 13.54 18.59
N GLU A 155 0.81 13.06 18.91
CA GLU A 155 1.91 13.90 19.39
C GLU A 155 2.33 14.94 18.35
N GLN A 156 2.34 14.56 17.07
CA GLN A 156 2.68 15.49 15.98
C GLN A 156 1.58 16.55 15.77
N ILE A 157 0.31 16.19 15.93
CA ILE A 157 -0.81 17.14 15.93
C ILE A 157 -0.65 18.12 17.10
N ASN A 158 -0.29 17.62 18.29
CA ASN A 158 -0.04 18.46 19.46
C ASN A 158 1.08 19.47 19.19
N GLY A 159 2.19 19.05 18.57
CA GLY A 159 3.28 19.95 18.18
C GLY A 159 2.90 21.00 17.12
N VAL A 160 1.80 20.82 16.40
CA VAL A 160 1.28 21.78 15.42
C VAL A 160 0.28 22.75 16.04
N LEU A 161 -0.47 22.31 17.06
CA LEU A 161 -1.61 23.05 17.62
C LEU A 161 -1.32 23.72 18.97
N ILE A 162 -0.54 23.10 19.85
CA ILE A 162 -0.21 23.67 21.17
C ILE A 162 0.61 24.94 21.00
N GLY A 163 0.27 26.00 21.75
CA GLY A 163 0.91 27.31 21.68
C GLY A 163 0.38 28.24 20.58
N LEU A 164 -0.59 27.79 19.77
CA LEU A 164 -1.35 28.68 18.90
C LEU A 164 -2.36 29.51 19.72
N PRO A 165 -2.50 30.82 19.47
CA PRO A 165 -3.61 31.61 19.97
C PRO A 165 -4.94 31.04 19.47
N ILE A 166 -5.96 31.03 20.32
CA ILE A 166 -7.30 30.54 19.97
C ILE A 166 -7.86 31.31 18.76
N ASP A 167 -7.66 32.63 18.73
CA ASP A 167 -8.11 33.50 17.63
C ASP A 167 -7.33 33.28 16.32
N ALA A 168 -6.12 32.72 16.41
CA ALA A 168 -5.33 32.39 15.24
C ALA A 168 -5.78 31.08 14.58
N VAL A 169 -6.58 30.24 15.27
CA VAL A 169 -7.00 28.92 14.75
C VAL A 169 -7.81 29.04 13.46
N GLU A 170 -8.53 30.14 13.23
CA GLU A 170 -9.32 30.30 11.99
C GLU A 170 -8.43 30.35 10.74
N TRP A 171 -7.35 31.14 10.75
CA TRP A 171 -6.42 31.26 9.62
C TRP A 171 -5.25 30.27 9.69
N ALA A 172 -4.78 29.93 10.88
CA ALA A 172 -3.76 28.90 11.12
C ALA A 172 -4.33 27.49 10.87
N GLY A 173 -5.62 27.29 11.09
CA GLY A 173 -6.32 26.02 10.89
C GLY A 173 -6.17 25.50 9.46
N GLY A 174 -6.13 26.36 8.44
CA GLY A 174 -5.85 25.93 7.06
C GLY A 174 -4.46 25.30 6.91
N VAL A 175 -3.44 25.87 7.56
CA VAL A 175 -2.07 25.35 7.54
C VAL A 175 -1.96 24.12 8.41
N SER A 176 -2.48 24.17 9.62
CA SER A 176 -2.49 23.04 10.54
C SER A 176 -3.20 21.85 9.88
N LYS A 177 -4.37 22.04 9.26
CA LYS A 177 -5.06 20.99 8.50
C LYS A 177 -4.21 20.43 7.36
N SER A 178 -3.49 21.29 6.62
CA SER A 178 -2.61 20.83 5.53
C SER A 178 -1.46 19.96 6.05
N VAL A 179 -0.83 20.36 7.16
CA VAL A 179 0.27 19.61 7.79
C VAL A 179 -0.26 18.29 8.34
N ILE A 180 -1.35 18.31 9.11
CA ILE A 180 -1.96 17.10 9.67
C ILE A 180 -2.37 16.14 8.56
N ARG A 181 -2.91 16.64 7.43
CA ARG A 181 -3.24 15.82 6.27
C ARG A 181 -2.00 15.20 5.63
N GLU A 182 -0.89 15.94 5.51
CA GLU A 182 0.38 15.41 4.99
C GLU A 182 0.93 14.30 5.89
N LEU A 183 0.89 14.51 7.21
CA LEU A 183 1.28 13.51 8.20
C LEU A 183 0.42 12.24 8.10
N LEU A 184 -0.90 12.39 8.05
CA LEU A 184 -1.82 11.26 7.90
C LEU A 184 -1.64 10.54 6.55
N ALA A 185 -1.43 11.27 5.46
CA ALA A 185 -1.18 10.66 4.15
C ALA A 185 0.12 9.84 4.12
N SER A 186 1.10 10.17 4.96
CA SER A 186 2.34 9.38 5.07
C SER A 186 2.14 8.04 5.81
N GLN A 187 1.25 8.01 6.82
CA GLN A 187 1.02 6.82 7.65
C GLN A 187 -0.13 5.95 7.12
N LEU A 188 -1.17 6.59 6.61
CA LEU A 188 -2.42 6.00 6.11
C LEU A 188 -2.72 6.51 4.69
N PRO A 189 -1.89 6.19 3.67
CA PRO A 189 -2.10 6.65 2.30
C PRO A 189 -3.41 6.13 1.69
N GLU A 190 -3.97 5.06 2.23
CA GLU A 190 -5.20 4.42 1.78
C GLU A 190 -6.47 5.11 2.32
N PHE A 191 -6.33 6.09 3.21
CA PHE A 191 -7.44 6.82 3.81
C PHE A 191 -7.34 8.32 3.54
N ARG A 192 -8.44 8.89 3.05
CA ARG A 192 -8.62 10.33 2.99
C ARG A 192 -9.09 10.83 4.33
N SER A 193 -8.30 11.72 4.93
CA SER A 193 -8.66 12.39 6.19
C SER A 193 -9.51 13.63 5.96
N ASN A 194 -10.69 13.70 6.58
CA ASN A 194 -11.42 14.94 6.79
C ASN A 194 -11.15 15.47 8.20
N LEU A 195 -10.84 16.76 8.32
CA LEU A 195 -10.39 17.38 9.56
C LEU A 195 -11.23 18.60 9.89
N GLU A 196 -11.84 18.59 11.07
CA GLU A 196 -12.51 19.72 11.68
C GLU A 196 -11.77 20.07 12.98
N VAL A 197 -11.45 21.36 13.15
CA VAL A 197 -10.72 21.86 14.32
C VAL A 197 -11.66 22.83 15.00
N ILE A 198 -12.04 22.52 16.25
CA ILE A 198 -12.92 23.33 17.06
C ILE A 198 -12.03 24.08 18.07
N PRO A 199 -11.90 25.41 17.94
CA PRO A 199 -11.01 26.20 18.79
C PRO A 199 -11.54 26.31 20.22
N GLY A 200 -10.63 26.27 21.18
CA GLY A 200 -10.90 26.46 22.62
C GLY A 200 -9.63 26.26 23.45
N ALA A 201 -9.69 26.57 24.74
CA ALA A 201 -8.58 26.32 25.67
C ALA A 201 -8.12 24.85 25.65
N GLN A 202 -9.10 23.94 25.50
CA GLN A 202 -8.91 22.59 24.99
C GLN A 202 -9.45 22.55 23.55
N THR A 203 -8.56 22.38 22.58
CA THR A 203 -8.93 22.32 21.16
C THR A 203 -9.34 20.90 20.79
N VAL A 204 -10.49 20.73 20.16
CA VAL A 204 -10.96 19.40 19.71
C VAL A 204 -10.71 19.25 18.22
N VAL A 205 -9.97 18.21 17.84
CA VAL A 205 -9.72 17.84 16.45
C VAL A 205 -10.57 16.62 16.13
N LYS A 206 -11.56 16.80 15.27
CA LYS A 206 -12.37 15.70 14.74
C LYS A 206 -11.77 15.23 13.42
N LEU A 207 -11.34 13.98 13.40
CA LEU A 207 -10.74 13.31 12.27
C LEU A 207 -11.68 12.21 11.77
N SER A 208 -12.23 12.36 10.57
CA SER A 208 -12.96 11.28 9.89
C SER A 208 -12.06 10.64 8.83
N LEU A 209 -11.90 9.32 8.90
CA LEU A 209 -11.13 8.54 7.94
C LEU A 209 -12.08 7.90 6.91
N LEU A 210 -11.94 8.28 5.65
CA LEU A 210 -12.71 7.71 4.55
C LEU A 210 -11.79 6.89 3.64
N PRO A 211 -12.19 5.69 3.19
CA PRO A 211 -11.36 4.88 2.31
C PRO A 211 -11.10 5.61 0.97
N GLN A 212 -9.87 5.51 0.48
CA GLN A 212 -9.43 6.11 -0.79
C GLN A 212 -8.96 5.02 -1.75
N GLY A 213 -9.42 5.10 -3.01
CA GLY A 213 -9.04 4.14 -4.06
C GLY A 213 -10.01 2.96 -4.17
N ALA A 214 -9.49 1.82 -4.63
CA ALA A 214 -10.30 0.61 -4.80
C ALA A 214 -10.67 0.02 -3.44
N THR A 215 -11.96 -0.07 -3.15
CA THR A 215 -12.50 -0.74 -1.98
C THR A 215 -12.97 -2.14 -2.33
N ILE A 216 -12.84 -3.06 -1.36
CA ILE A 216 -13.31 -4.43 -1.50
C ILE A 216 -14.84 -4.41 -1.48
N GLN A 217 -15.47 -4.87 -2.57
CA GLN A 217 -16.92 -4.96 -2.69
C GLN A 217 -17.37 -6.40 -2.47
N ASP A 218 -16.69 -7.32 -3.13
CA ASP A 218 -16.99 -8.74 -3.07
C ASP A 218 -15.77 -9.53 -2.64
N VAL A 219 -16.01 -10.53 -1.79
CA VAL A 219 -14.99 -11.47 -1.32
C VAL A 219 -15.40 -12.87 -1.77
N ARG A 220 -14.63 -13.44 -2.69
CA ARG A 220 -14.78 -14.83 -3.12
C ARG A 220 -13.84 -15.71 -2.34
N ILE A 221 -14.39 -16.80 -1.79
CA ILE A 221 -13.67 -17.66 -0.88
C ILE A 221 -13.68 -19.08 -1.45
N SER A 222 -12.47 -19.65 -1.57
CA SER A 222 -12.25 -21.03 -1.96
C SER A 222 -11.54 -21.75 -0.82
N LEU A 223 -12.21 -22.73 -0.20
CA LEU A 223 -11.60 -23.67 0.74
C LEU A 223 -11.37 -24.97 -0.03
N ARG A 224 -10.14 -25.46 -0.09
CA ARG A 224 -9.83 -26.67 -0.84
C ARG A 224 -8.77 -27.50 -0.13
N SER A 225 -8.81 -28.79 -0.40
CA SER A 225 -7.84 -29.77 0.02
C SER A 225 -7.56 -30.74 -1.13
N GLN A 226 -6.32 -31.20 -1.19
CA GLN A 226 -5.87 -32.29 -2.07
C GLN A 226 -5.70 -33.60 -1.29
N THR A 227 -5.69 -33.53 0.05
CA THR A 227 -5.41 -34.66 0.95
C THR A 227 -6.65 -35.18 1.69
N ILE A 228 -7.76 -34.44 1.67
CA ILE A 228 -9.05 -34.88 2.22
C ILE A 228 -10.22 -34.51 1.29
N PRO A 229 -11.38 -35.18 1.41
CA PRO A 229 -12.57 -34.83 0.65
C PRO A 229 -13.04 -33.39 0.92
N ASN A 230 -13.26 -32.62 -0.15
CA ASN A 230 -13.67 -31.22 -0.07
C ASN A 230 -15.05 -31.04 0.56
N VAL A 231 -15.92 -32.06 0.48
CA VAL A 231 -17.21 -32.09 1.19
C VAL A 231 -17.07 -31.86 2.71
N LEU A 232 -15.95 -32.29 3.32
CA LEU A 232 -15.70 -32.09 4.75
C LEU A 232 -15.44 -30.63 5.11
N LEU A 233 -14.96 -29.83 4.16
CA LEU A 233 -14.66 -28.41 4.33
C LEU A 233 -15.92 -27.54 4.24
N LEU A 234 -17.02 -28.04 3.65
CA LEU A 234 -18.27 -27.29 3.52
C LEU A 234 -18.84 -26.83 4.88
N GLN A 235 -18.58 -27.59 5.95
CA GLN A 235 -19.01 -27.24 7.30
C GLN A 235 -18.27 -26.02 7.87
N ALA A 236 -17.03 -25.78 7.43
CA ALA A 236 -16.22 -24.64 7.86
C ALA A 236 -16.55 -23.36 7.07
N ARG A 237 -17.08 -23.51 5.84
CA ARG A 237 -17.30 -22.40 4.90
C ARG A 237 -18.10 -21.23 5.50
N PRO A 238 -19.25 -21.39 6.18
CA PRO A 238 -20.03 -20.24 6.65
C PRO A 238 -19.26 -19.34 7.64
N LYS A 239 -18.49 -19.92 8.55
CA LYS A 239 -17.71 -19.16 9.54
C LYS A 239 -16.55 -18.43 8.89
N VAL A 240 -15.87 -19.09 7.97
CA VAL A 240 -14.77 -18.47 7.20
C VAL A 240 -15.32 -17.34 6.33
N THR A 241 -16.49 -17.53 5.72
CA THR A 241 -17.19 -16.47 4.97
C THR A 241 -17.55 -15.27 5.81
N ALA A 242 -18.04 -15.48 7.03
CA ALA A 242 -18.36 -14.37 7.93
C ALA A 242 -17.12 -13.51 8.25
N VAL A 243 -15.96 -14.13 8.51
CA VAL A 243 -14.72 -13.42 8.79
C VAL A 243 -14.17 -12.74 7.54
N ALA A 244 -14.14 -13.42 6.40
CA ALA A 244 -13.65 -12.85 5.16
C ALA A 244 -14.52 -11.68 4.66
N ASN A 245 -15.85 -11.72 4.88
CA ASN A 245 -16.74 -10.59 4.60
C ASN A 245 -16.48 -9.36 5.47
N SER A 246 -15.72 -9.49 6.57
CA SER A 246 -15.27 -8.32 7.34
C SER A 246 -14.25 -7.45 6.58
N LEU A 247 -13.67 -7.99 5.50
CA LEU A 247 -12.80 -7.24 4.59
C LEU A 247 -13.59 -6.33 3.64
N THR A 248 -14.89 -6.58 3.47
CA THR A 248 -15.75 -5.76 2.60
C THR A 248 -15.82 -4.32 3.14
N GLY A 249 -15.64 -3.35 2.24
CA GLY A 249 -15.60 -1.92 2.55
C GLY A 249 -14.20 -1.38 2.85
N LEU A 250 -13.20 -2.25 3.05
CA LEU A 250 -11.81 -1.82 3.30
C LEU A 250 -11.10 -1.42 1.99
N PRO A 251 -10.15 -0.48 2.03
CA PRO A 251 -9.26 -0.23 0.90
C PRO A 251 -8.44 -1.48 0.57
N ALA A 252 -8.43 -1.90 -0.69
CA ALA A 252 -7.69 -3.08 -1.14
C ALA A 252 -6.18 -2.94 -0.85
N ALA A 253 -5.61 -1.75 -1.04
CA ALA A 253 -4.21 -1.47 -0.73
C ALA A 253 -3.89 -1.63 0.77
N PHE A 254 -4.84 -1.32 1.66
CA PHE A 254 -4.65 -1.47 3.10
C PHE A 254 -4.62 -2.95 3.50
N VAL A 255 -5.50 -3.76 2.89
CA VAL A 255 -5.52 -5.22 3.09
C VAL A 255 -4.26 -5.87 2.53
N ASP A 256 -3.74 -5.40 1.40
CA ASP A 256 -2.49 -5.90 0.84
C ASP A 256 -1.27 -5.54 1.72
N ARG A 257 -1.22 -4.31 2.25
CA ARG A 257 -0.18 -3.88 3.20
C ARG A 257 -0.18 -4.71 4.48
N HIS A 258 -1.37 -5.10 4.95
CA HIS A 258 -1.55 -5.92 6.16
C HIS A 258 -1.90 -7.38 5.85
N ARG A 259 -1.47 -7.89 4.69
CA ARG A 259 -1.83 -9.22 4.23
C ARG A 259 -1.50 -10.30 5.26
N ASP A 260 -0.37 -10.18 5.95
CA ASP A 260 0.07 -11.16 6.95
C ASP A 260 -0.84 -11.17 8.19
N HIS A 261 -1.34 -10.00 8.61
CA HIS A 261 -2.29 -9.88 9.72
C HIS A 261 -3.62 -10.56 9.38
N PHE A 262 -4.21 -10.20 8.24
CA PHE A 262 -5.49 -10.78 7.79
C PHE A 262 -5.35 -12.28 7.47
N SER A 263 -4.22 -12.70 6.90
CA SER A 263 -3.92 -14.11 6.66
C SER A 263 -3.85 -14.90 7.97
N SER A 264 -3.14 -14.38 8.97
CA SER A 264 -3.04 -15.02 10.29
C SER A 264 -4.39 -15.13 11.00
N GLN A 265 -5.24 -14.10 10.89
CA GLN A 265 -6.58 -14.12 11.47
C GLN A 265 -7.48 -15.17 10.81
N LEU A 266 -7.48 -15.23 9.48
CA LEU A 266 -8.22 -16.23 8.72
C LEU A 266 -7.71 -17.64 9.03
N GLN A 267 -6.38 -17.81 9.10
CA GLN A 267 -5.75 -19.08 9.46
C GLN A 267 -6.20 -19.55 10.85
N ALA A 268 -6.18 -18.66 11.86
CA ALA A 268 -6.62 -18.98 13.21
C ALA A 268 -8.11 -19.39 13.24
N THR A 269 -8.96 -18.67 12.52
CA THR A 269 -10.40 -18.96 12.41
C THR A 269 -10.67 -20.36 11.85
N VAL A 270 -9.90 -20.77 10.83
CA VAL A 270 -10.05 -22.08 10.20
C VAL A 270 -9.44 -23.16 11.10
N ALA A 271 -8.28 -22.89 11.71
CA ALA A 271 -7.60 -23.80 12.63
C ALA A 271 -8.44 -24.13 13.88
N GLU A 272 -9.32 -23.22 14.29
CA GLU A 272 -10.24 -23.46 15.40
C GLU A 272 -11.37 -24.45 15.08
N GLN A 273 -11.66 -24.71 13.79
CA GLN A 273 -12.74 -25.59 13.39
C GLN A 273 -12.50 -27.03 13.83
N SER A 274 -13.57 -27.70 14.27
CA SER A 274 -13.50 -29.09 14.77
C SER A 274 -12.93 -30.06 13.74
N ILE A 275 -13.22 -29.85 12.45
CA ILE A 275 -12.68 -30.66 11.35
C ILE A 275 -11.15 -30.54 11.26
N VAL A 276 -10.62 -29.33 11.37
CA VAL A 276 -9.18 -29.07 11.28
C VAL A 276 -8.43 -29.71 12.45
N LYS A 277 -8.95 -29.54 13.67
CA LYS A 277 -8.36 -30.15 14.88
C LYS A 277 -8.41 -31.67 14.85
N ARG A 278 -9.54 -32.25 14.43
CA ARG A 278 -9.76 -33.71 14.41
C ARG A 278 -8.81 -34.42 13.43
N TYR A 279 -8.57 -33.83 12.27
CA TYR A 279 -7.75 -34.42 11.22
C TYR A 279 -6.31 -33.88 11.17
N GLY A 280 -5.97 -32.93 12.07
CA GLY A 280 -4.65 -32.33 12.14
C GLY A 280 -4.26 -31.61 10.85
N LEU A 281 -5.19 -30.83 10.30
CA LEU A 281 -5.00 -30.12 9.03
C LEU A 281 -4.18 -28.84 9.25
N SER A 282 -3.33 -28.53 8.29
CA SER A 282 -2.58 -27.28 8.20
C SER A 282 -3.28 -26.37 7.19
N VAL A 283 -3.47 -25.11 7.57
CA VAL A 283 -4.20 -24.12 6.76
C VAL A 283 -3.20 -23.12 6.22
N THR A 284 -3.19 -22.94 4.89
CA THR A 284 -2.36 -21.95 4.19
C THR A 284 -3.27 -20.96 3.46
N PRO A 285 -3.47 -19.75 4.01
CA PRO A 285 -4.25 -18.71 3.35
C PRO A 285 -3.44 -17.99 2.26
N ALA A 286 -4.13 -17.60 1.18
CA ALA A 286 -3.63 -16.70 0.15
C ALA A 286 -4.71 -15.66 -0.16
N ILE A 287 -4.39 -14.39 0.07
CA ILE A 287 -5.29 -13.26 -0.15
C ILE A 287 -4.78 -12.45 -1.34
N HIS A 288 -5.63 -12.30 -2.35
CA HIS A 288 -5.41 -11.40 -3.48
C HIS A 288 -6.39 -10.24 -3.37
N ALA A 289 -5.92 -9.13 -2.80
CA ALA A 289 -6.75 -7.96 -2.53
C ALA A 289 -7.05 -7.16 -3.80
N GLY A 290 -8.31 -6.80 -3.98
CA GLY A 290 -8.80 -5.98 -5.08
C GLY A 290 -10.28 -5.67 -4.90
N THR A 291 -10.91 -4.96 -5.84
CA THR A 291 -12.37 -4.71 -5.78
C THR A 291 -13.15 -6.02 -5.64
N ASN A 292 -12.70 -7.04 -6.38
CA ASN A 292 -13.14 -8.42 -6.24
C ASN A 292 -11.99 -9.21 -5.58
N THR A 293 -12.03 -9.32 -4.26
CA THR A 293 -10.97 -10.00 -3.51
C THR A 293 -11.16 -11.52 -3.58
N GLU A 294 -10.06 -12.24 -3.80
CA GLU A 294 -10.05 -13.69 -3.78
C GLU A 294 -9.23 -14.20 -2.58
N VAL A 295 -9.92 -14.94 -1.71
CA VAL A 295 -9.33 -15.59 -0.54
C VAL A 295 -9.33 -17.09 -0.79
N THR A 296 -8.14 -17.63 -1.02
CA THR A 296 -7.93 -19.07 -1.18
C THR A 296 -7.35 -19.64 0.10
N MET A 297 -7.85 -20.79 0.54
CA MET A 297 -7.33 -21.51 1.71
C MET A 297 -7.06 -22.96 1.34
N ASP A 298 -5.78 -23.31 1.30
CA ASP A 298 -5.32 -24.69 1.13
C ASP A 298 -5.28 -25.36 2.51
N VAL A 299 -6.10 -26.39 2.69
CA VAL A 299 -6.31 -27.09 3.96
C VAL A 299 -5.82 -28.53 3.80
N GLU A 300 -4.56 -28.78 4.15
CA GLU A 300 -3.88 -30.04 3.85
C GLU A 300 -3.44 -30.80 5.09
N THR A 301 -3.21 -32.10 4.97
CA THR A 301 -2.59 -32.92 6.03
C THR A 301 -1.38 -33.68 5.49
N ASN A 302 -0.39 -33.87 6.35
CA ASN A 302 0.80 -34.67 6.05
C ASN A 302 0.70 -36.09 6.60
N LYS A 303 -0.48 -36.52 7.08
CA LYS A 303 -0.69 -37.83 7.71
C LYS A 303 -1.40 -38.82 6.79
N TYR A 304 -2.41 -38.35 6.07
CA TYR A 304 -3.31 -39.18 5.28
C TYR A 304 -3.63 -38.51 3.95
N ASN A 305 -4.06 -39.31 3.00
CA ASN A 305 -4.57 -38.83 1.73
C ASN A 305 -5.85 -39.60 1.43
N ILE A 306 -6.98 -38.92 1.47
CA ILE A 306 -8.29 -39.54 1.29
C ILE A 306 -8.98 -38.78 0.16
N SER A 307 -9.36 -39.50 -0.89
CA SER A 307 -10.14 -38.92 -1.98
C SER A 307 -11.23 -39.86 -2.44
N LEU A 308 -12.34 -39.26 -2.88
CA LEU A 308 -13.45 -39.98 -3.50
C LEU A 308 -13.66 -39.39 -4.90
N GLU A 309 -13.44 -40.22 -5.92
CA GLU A 309 -13.64 -39.85 -7.32
C GLU A 309 -14.79 -40.67 -7.92
N GLY A 310 -15.69 -40.02 -8.65
CA GLY A 310 -16.70 -40.69 -9.48
C GLY A 310 -16.38 -40.50 -10.96
N TYR A 311 -16.39 -41.57 -11.74
CA TYR A 311 -16.05 -41.59 -13.15
C TYR A 311 -17.27 -41.87 -14.03
N LEU A 312 -17.41 -41.08 -15.10
CA LEU A 312 -18.38 -41.28 -16.17
C LEU A 312 -17.65 -41.22 -17.52
N ASP A 313 -17.48 -42.38 -18.15
CA ASP A 313 -16.73 -42.54 -19.39
C ASP A 313 -17.67 -42.54 -20.60
N PHE A 314 -17.49 -41.58 -21.50
CA PHE A 314 -18.21 -41.45 -22.76
C PHE A 314 -17.38 -42.01 -23.92
N GLY A 315 -17.92 -43.01 -24.61
CA GLY A 315 -17.27 -43.69 -25.75
C GLY A 315 -16.46 -44.92 -25.37
N ARG A 316 -16.53 -45.37 -24.11
CA ARG A 316 -15.98 -46.63 -23.63
C ARG A 316 -17.05 -47.73 -23.67
N GLU A 317 -16.72 -48.90 -24.19
CA GLU A 317 -17.70 -49.98 -24.40
C GLU A 317 -18.08 -50.71 -23.09
N HIS A 318 -17.12 -50.85 -22.17
CA HIS A 318 -17.29 -51.56 -20.90
C HIS A 318 -16.86 -50.67 -19.72
N ASP A 319 -17.41 -50.93 -18.53
CA ASP A 319 -17.10 -50.21 -17.28
C ASP A 319 -17.17 -48.68 -17.41
N SER A 320 -18.23 -48.19 -18.06
CA SER A 320 -18.42 -46.77 -18.38
C SER A 320 -18.73 -45.89 -17.17
N THR A 321 -18.91 -46.47 -15.99
CA THR A 321 -19.15 -45.76 -14.73
C THR A 321 -18.44 -46.49 -13.61
N SER A 322 -17.71 -45.76 -12.76
CA SER A 322 -17.13 -46.34 -11.55
C SER A 322 -16.97 -45.28 -10.46
N ALA A 323 -16.86 -45.74 -9.22
CA ALA A 323 -16.59 -44.91 -8.06
C ALA A 323 -15.34 -45.41 -7.36
N LYS A 324 -14.34 -44.55 -7.18
CA LYS A 324 -13.05 -44.89 -6.60
C LYS A 324 -12.83 -44.15 -5.30
N LEU A 325 -12.59 -44.90 -4.23
CA LEU A 325 -12.12 -44.39 -2.95
C LEU A 325 -10.62 -44.64 -2.84
N HIS A 326 -9.84 -43.60 -2.62
CA HIS A 326 -8.41 -43.68 -2.33
C HIS A 326 -8.19 -43.48 -0.83
N LEU A 327 -7.50 -44.42 -0.18
CA LEU A 327 -7.15 -44.38 1.23
C LEU A 327 -5.64 -44.52 1.39
N GLY A 328 -4.97 -43.39 1.58
CA GLY A 328 -3.52 -43.27 1.70
C GLY A 328 -3.05 -42.83 3.08
N LYS A 329 -1.87 -43.30 3.46
CA LYS A 329 -1.13 -42.84 4.64
C LYS A 329 0.30 -42.52 4.24
N TYR A 330 0.72 -41.30 4.56
CA TYR A 330 2.10 -40.87 4.34
C TYR A 330 3.02 -41.59 5.33
N THR A 331 4.01 -42.32 4.80
CA THR A 331 5.06 -42.99 5.57
C THR A 331 6.31 -42.11 5.68
N SER A 332 6.52 -41.25 4.68
CA SER A 332 7.51 -40.18 4.65
C SER A 332 6.90 -38.94 3.98
N PRO A 333 7.57 -37.77 4.00
CA PRO A 333 7.10 -36.60 3.25
C PRO A 333 6.98 -36.80 1.72
N LYS A 334 7.60 -37.86 1.19
CA LYS A 334 7.56 -38.21 -0.24
C LYS A 334 6.90 -39.55 -0.51
N ASP A 335 6.66 -40.36 0.50
CA ASP A 335 6.20 -41.74 0.34
C ASP A 335 4.83 -41.95 0.94
N GLU A 336 3.99 -42.64 0.19
CA GLU A 336 2.61 -42.93 0.55
C GLU A 336 2.31 -44.40 0.35
N ALA A 337 1.84 -45.06 1.40
CA ALA A 337 1.21 -46.38 1.29
C ALA A 337 -0.29 -46.18 1.18
N PHE A 338 -0.92 -46.72 0.13
CA PHE A 338 -2.33 -46.51 -0.13
C PHE A 338 -3.09 -47.78 -0.50
N MET A 339 -4.42 -47.68 -0.44
CA MET A 339 -5.37 -48.66 -0.91
C MET A 339 -6.45 -47.96 -1.72
N GLU A 340 -6.59 -48.31 -3.00
CA GLU A 340 -7.72 -47.88 -3.82
C GLU A 340 -8.82 -48.96 -3.82
N LEU A 341 -10.06 -48.52 -3.62
CA LEU A 341 -11.26 -49.33 -3.72
C LEU A 341 -12.10 -48.77 -4.87
N GLU A 342 -12.23 -49.52 -5.96
CA GLU A 342 -13.05 -49.12 -7.09
C GLU A 342 -14.30 -50.00 -7.20
N PHE A 343 -15.46 -49.37 -7.22
CA PHE A 343 -16.75 -50.01 -7.45
C PHE A 343 -17.23 -49.72 -8.88
N VAL A 344 -17.52 -50.77 -9.63
CA VAL A 344 -18.02 -50.69 -11.00
C VAL A 344 -19.49 -51.12 -11.01
N PRO A 345 -20.47 -50.19 -11.14
CA PRO A 345 -21.88 -50.52 -11.01
C PRO A 345 -22.42 -51.39 -12.16
N SER A 346 -21.84 -51.33 -13.36
CA SER A 346 -22.30 -52.12 -14.53
C SER A 346 -22.18 -53.62 -14.32
N THR A 347 -21.11 -54.05 -13.66
CA THR A 347 -20.79 -55.45 -13.36
C THR A 347 -21.02 -55.81 -11.89
N VAL A 348 -21.30 -54.81 -11.05
CA VAL A 348 -21.40 -54.94 -9.58
C VAL A 348 -20.12 -55.54 -8.99
N SER A 349 -18.97 -55.17 -9.55
CA SER A 349 -17.66 -55.66 -9.10
C SER A 349 -16.92 -54.64 -8.24
N TRP A 350 -16.10 -55.15 -7.33
CA TRP A 350 -15.21 -54.36 -6.48
C TRP A 350 -13.76 -54.73 -6.79
N ARG A 351 -12.94 -53.73 -7.09
CA ARG A 351 -11.50 -53.87 -7.31
C ARG A 351 -10.73 -53.31 -6.12
N PHE A 352 -9.86 -54.14 -5.56
CA PHE A 352 -9.02 -53.77 -4.42
C PHE A 352 -7.57 -53.63 -4.88
N MET A 353 -7.02 -52.42 -4.76
CA MET A 353 -5.71 -52.06 -5.31
C MET A 353 -4.81 -51.43 -4.23
N PRO A 354 -4.17 -52.23 -3.37
CA PRO A 354 -3.06 -51.73 -2.55
C PRO A 354 -1.91 -51.24 -3.44
N GLY A 355 -1.21 -50.19 -3.00
CA GLY A 355 -0.10 -49.63 -3.75
C GLY A 355 0.84 -48.77 -2.92
N TRP A 356 1.92 -48.34 -3.59
CA TRP A 356 2.91 -47.41 -3.04
C TRP A 356 3.12 -46.26 -4.02
N GLY A 357 3.10 -45.04 -3.51
CA GLY A 357 3.38 -43.81 -4.24
C GLY A 357 4.63 -43.11 -3.73
N HIS A 358 5.40 -42.54 -4.65
CA HIS A 358 6.58 -41.74 -4.36
C HIS A 358 6.52 -40.39 -5.10
N GLN A 359 6.73 -39.30 -4.37
CA GLN A 359 6.80 -37.96 -4.90
C GLN A 359 8.24 -37.65 -5.35
N ILE A 360 8.45 -37.70 -6.67
CA ILE A 360 9.74 -37.44 -7.32
C ILE A 360 10.07 -35.94 -7.27
N SER A 361 9.06 -35.10 -7.52
CA SER A 361 9.17 -33.63 -7.50
C SER A 361 7.89 -32.99 -6.96
N GLN A 362 7.85 -31.66 -6.83
CA GLN A 362 6.63 -30.94 -6.42
C GLN A 362 5.47 -31.14 -7.41
N THR A 363 5.75 -31.53 -8.66
CA THR A 363 4.75 -31.68 -9.73
C THR A 363 4.67 -33.10 -10.28
N THR A 364 5.56 -34.00 -9.88
CA THR A 364 5.65 -35.37 -10.43
C THR A 364 5.61 -36.40 -9.32
N SER A 365 4.69 -37.34 -9.44
CA SER A 365 4.59 -38.52 -8.59
C SER A 365 4.53 -39.77 -9.44
N ALA A 366 5.09 -40.86 -8.92
CA ALA A 366 5.04 -42.16 -9.56
C ALA A 366 4.79 -43.24 -8.51
N GLY A 367 4.28 -44.38 -8.94
CA GLY A 367 4.03 -45.47 -8.03
C GLY A 367 3.62 -46.72 -8.76
N PHE A 368 3.26 -47.70 -7.96
CA PHE A 368 2.69 -48.94 -8.43
C PHE A 368 1.51 -49.33 -7.55
N LYS A 369 0.57 -50.08 -8.13
CA LYS A 369 -0.55 -50.68 -7.43
C LYS A 369 -0.78 -52.08 -7.96
N TYR A 370 -1.33 -52.94 -7.12
CA TYR A 370 -1.61 -54.33 -7.46
C TYR A 370 -3.08 -54.61 -7.28
N GLU A 371 -3.79 -54.95 -8.35
CA GLU A 371 -5.18 -55.35 -8.29
C GLU A 371 -5.31 -56.80 -7.81
N ILE A 372 -5.92 -56.99 -6.65
CA ILE A 372 -6.03 -58.31 -6.00
C ILE A 372 -6.94 -59.25 -6.78
N ASN A 373 -8.01 -58.72 -7.37
CA ASN A 373 -9.05 -59.47 -8.04
C ASN A 373 -8.51 -60.18 -9.30
N ASP A 374 -7.92 -59.39 -10.20
CA ASP A 374 -7.45 -59.85 -11.50
C ASP A 374 -5.95 -60.19 -11.50
N LYS A 375 -5.27 -60.00 -10.36
CA LYS A 375 -3.84 -60.25 -10.14
C LYS A 375 -2.94 -59.48 -11.09
N GLN A 376 -3.23 -58.20 -11.27
CA GLN A 376 -2.53 -57.34 -12.23
C GLN A 376 -1.73 -56.27 -11.51
N GLU A 377 -0.51 -56.02 -11.98
CA GLU A 377 0.28 -54.87 -11.57
C GLU A 377 0.07 -53.67 -12.50
N THR A 378 -0.08 -52.48 -11.92
CA THR A 378 -0.17 -51.23 -12.67
C THR A 378 0.89 -50.26 -12.16
N LEU A 379 1.75 -49.83 -13.06
CA LEU A 379 2.69 -48.73 -12.84
C LEU A 379 2.04 -47.43 -13.27
N TRP A 380 2.16 -46.38 -12.46
CA TRP A 380 1.58 -45.08 -12.79
C TRP A 380 2.57 -43.95 -12.57
N VAL A 381 2.45 -42.92 -13.40
CA VAL A 381 3.15 -41.64 -13.28
C VAL A 381 2.14 -40.52 -13.48
N LYS A 382 2.13 -39.55 -12.57
CA LYS A 382 1.28 -38.35 -12.64
C LYS A 382 2.17 -37.11 -12.68
N GLN A 383 1.85 -36.19 -13.58
CA GLN A 383 2.54 -34.91 -13.71
C GLN A 383 1.54 -33.76 -13.77
N SER A 384 1.60 -32.85 -12.80
CA SER A 384 0.80 -31.63 -12.76
C SER A 384 1.47 -30.52 -13.57
N LEU A 385 0.69 -29.84 -14.42
CA LEU A 385 1.13 -28.75 -15.28
C LEU A 385 0.34 -27.47 -14.93
N GLY A 386 0.91 -26.62 -14.07
CA GLY A 386 0.22 -25.46 -13.53
C GLY A 386 -0.91 -25.86 -12.57
N SER A 387 -1.96 -25.03 -12.47
CA SER A 387 -3.06 -25.23 -11.50
C SER A 387 -4.20 -26.12 -12.00
N ASN A 388 -4.35 -26.30 -13.33
CA ASN A 388 -5.56 -26.86 -13.92
C ASN A 388 -5.33 -28.13 -14.75
N TRP A 389 -4.09 -28.44 -15.15
CA TRP A 389 -3.79 -29.58 -16.02
C TRP A 389 -3.03 -30.66 -15.27
N GLN A 390 -3.37 -31.92 -15.56
CA GLN A 390 -2.66 -33.09 -15.05
C GLN A 390 -2.54 -34.13 -16.16
N LEU A 391 -1.34 -34.68 -16.30
CA LEU A 391 -1.04 -35.84 -17.14
C LEU A 391 -0.96 -37.08 -16.26
N ARG A 392 -1.54 -38.18 -16.72
CA ARG A 392 -1.49 -39.50 -16.10
C ARG A 392 -0.99 -40.49 -17.15
N LEU A 393 0.04 -41.23 -16.81
CA LEU A 393 0.52 -42.36 -17.58
C LEU A 393 0.35 -43.60 -16.71
N GLU A 394 -0.36 -44.61 -17.21
CA GLU A 394 -0.45 -45.91 -16.58
C GLU A 394 0.01 -47.00 -17.53
N ARG A 395 0.70 -48.00 -16.99
CA ARG A 395 1.12 -49.19 -17.71
C ARG A 395 0.75 -50.42 -16.90
N THR A 396 0.09 -51.37 -17.55
CA THR A 396 -0.22 -52.70 -16.99
C THR A 396 0.65 -53.73 -17.74
N PRO A 397 1.83 -54.11 -17.19
CA PRO A 397 2.79 -54.98 -17.87
C PRO A 397 2.22 -56.33 -18.30
N ASP A 398 1.38 -56.96 -17.47
CA ASP A 398 0.82 -58.29 -17.74
C ASP A 398 -0.09 -58.32 -18.98
N GLU A 399 -0.74 -57.20 -19.29
CA GLU A 399 -1.64 -57.05 -20.45
C GLU A 399 -1.02 -56.25 -21.61
N ASP A 400 0.22 -55.78 -21.44
CA ASP A 400 0.92 -54.80 -22.30
C ASP A 400 0.04 -53.59 -22.68
N LEU A 401 -0.76 -53.12 -21.72
CA LEU A 401 -1.64 -51.97 -21.91
C LEU A 401 -0.98 -50.68 -21.42
N ASN A 402 -1.04 -49.64 -22.23
CA ASN A 402 -0.63 -48.30 -21.87
C ASN A 402 -1.83 -47.34 -21.94
N GLU A 403 -2.01 -46.55 -20.89
CA GLU A 403 -2.99 -45.47 -20.84
C GLU A 403 -2.31 -44.12 -20.64
N LEU A 404 -2.69 -43.14 -21.46
CA LEU A 404 -2.37 -41.73 -21.27
C LEU A 404 -3.67 -40.95 -21.00
N GLY A 405 -3.80 -40.39 -19.81
CA GLY A 405 -4.87 -39.47 -19.43
C GLY A 405 -4.40 -38.02 -19.43
N ILE A 406 -5.18 -37.13 -20.05
CA ILE A 406 -5.01 -35.68 -19.97
C ILE A 406 -6.22 -35.10 -19.25
N ARG A 407 -6.05 -34.67 -18.00
CA ARG A 407 -7.11 -34.14 -17.13
C ARG A 407 -7.05 -32.61 -17.07
N TYR A 408 -8.20 -31.97 -17.25
CA TYR A 408 -8.44 -30.54 -17.07
C TYR A 408 -9.47 -30.30 -15.96
N LYS A 409 -9.09 -29.47 -14.98
CA LYS A 409 -9.94 -29.08 -13.86
C LYS A 409 -10.91 -27.97 -14.28
N ILE A 410 -12.21 -28.27 -14.25
CA ILE A 410 -13.29 -27.33 -14.59
C ILE A 410 -13.74 -26.57 -13.34
N HIS A 411 -13.90 -27.28 -12.23
CA HIS A 411 -14.35 -26.75 -10.93
C HIS A 411 -13.67 -27.50 -9.77
N GLU A 412 -13.84 -27.05 -8.53
CA GLU A 412 -13.32 -27.73 -7.33
C GLU A 412 -13.86 -29.18 -7.16
N PHE A 413 -15.01 -29.49 -7.77
CA PHE A 413 -15.68 -30.80 -7.69
C PHE A 413 -15.80 -31.52 -9.05
N LEU A 414 -15.33 -30.93 -10.14
CA LEU A 414 -15.53 -31.48 -11.49
C LEU A 414 -14.29 -31.30 -12.36
N SER A 415 -13.89 -32.37 -13.03
CA SER A 415 -12.82 -32.37 -14.03
C SER A 415 -13.24 -33.17 -15.26
N ALA A 416 -12.63 -32.87 -16.41
CA ALA A 416 -12.75 -33.67 -17.62
C ALA A 416 -11.38 -34.27 -17.93
N GLU A 417 -11.32 -35.54 -18.27
CA GLU A 417 -10.11 -36.27 -18.62
C GLU A 417 -10.29 -36.93 -19.98
N TYR A 418 -9.37 -36.71 -20.89
CA TYR A 418 -9.35 -37.43 -22.17
C TYR A 418 -8.32 -38.55 -22.07
N VAL A 419 -8.77 -39.79 -22.26
CA VAL A 419 -7.92 -40.98 -22.09
C VAL A 419 -7.64 -41.62 -23.44
N PHE A 420 -6.36 -41.88 -23.68
CA PHE A 420 -5.84 -42.64 -24.80
C PHE A 420 -5.34 -43.98 -24.26
N ALA A 421 -6.03 -45.06 -24.56
CA ALA A 421 -5.53 -46.42 -24.39
C ALA A 421 -5.16 -47.02 -25.75
N ASP A 422 -4.35 -48.07 -25.77
CA ASP A 422 -3.86 -48.70 -27.00
C ASP A 422 -4.97 -49.10 -27.98
N LYS A 423 -6.16 -49.46 -27.47
CA LYS A 423 -7.31 -49.93 -28.27
C LYS A 423 -8.51 -49.00 -28.26
N GLU A 424 -8.58 -48.05 -27.33
CA GLU A 424 -9.76 -47.20 -27.12
C GLU A 424 -9.38 -45.76 -26.78
N LYS A 425 -10.26 -44.82 -27.11
CA LYS A 425 -10.14 -43.42 -26.70
C LYS A 425 -11.49 -42.96 -26.19
N TRP A 426 -11.52 -42.37 -25.00
CA TRP A 426 -12.77 -41.93 -24.40
C TRP A 426 -12.60 -40.62 -23.64
N LEU A 427 -13.73 -39.95 -23.43
CA LEU A 427 -13.82 -38.77 -22.59
C LEU A 427 -14.40 -39.19 -21.24
N ARG A 428 -13.67 -38.93 -20.16
CA ARG A 428 -14.07 -39.21 -18.78
C ARG A 428 -14.45 -37.92 -18.07
N LEU A 429 -15.64 -37.87 -17.49
CA LEU A 429 -15.96 -36.86 -16.47
C LEU A 429 -15.62 -37.41 -15.09
N VAL A 430 -14.92 -36.61 -14.29
CA VAL A 430 -14.47 -36.95 -12.95
C VAL A 430 -15.14 -36.01 -11.96
N GLY A 431 -16.00 -36.56 -11.10
CA GLY A 431 -16.51 -35.88 -9.92
C GLY A 431 -15.54 -36.06 -8.76
N ASN A 432 -14.97 -34.98 -8.23
CA ASN A 432 -14.10 -35.01 -7.04
C ASN A 432 -14.95 -34.63 -5.82
N LEU A 433 -15.03 -35.50 -4.81
CA LEU A 433 -15.89 -35.32 -3.63
C LEU A 433 -15.07 -35.14 -2.34
#